data_AF-A0AAV5HJH7-F1
#
_entry.id   AF-A0AAV5HJH7-F1
#
_cell.length_a   1.000
_cell.length_b   1.000
_cell.length_c   1.000
_cell.angle_alpha   90.00
_cell.angle_beta   90.00
_cell.angle_gamma   90.00
#
_symmetry.space_group_name_H-M   'P 1'
#
loop_
_entity.id
_entity.type
_entity.pdbx_description
1 polymer ?
#
loop_
_entity_poly.entity_id
_entity_poly.type
_entity_poly.pdbx_seq_one_letter_code
_entity_poly.pdbx_strand_id
1 'polypeptide(L)'
;MIKERALGDAEAIFAMHIGSELPTGSIALVSGPLSAAVSFFKVKIEGKGGHAAQPHFTVDPIVAASFAVLALQQLISREADPLHSAVCFYFLVHYP
;
A
#
# COMPACT_ATOMS: atom_id res chain seq x y z
N MET A 1 8.45 8.75 -20.94
CA MET A 1 8.98 7.49 -21.50
C MET A 1 7.96 6.73 -22.36
N ILE A 2 7.03 5.94 -21.81
CA ILE A 2 6.07 5.16 -22.63
C ILE A 2 5.19 6.09 -23.49
N LYS A 3 4.58 7.11 -22.87
CA LYS A 3 3.77 8.14 -23.57
C LYS A 3 4.58 8.96 -24.58
N GLU A 4 5.89 9.01 -24.42
CA GLU A 4 6.83 9.68 -25.32
C GLU A 4 7.37 8.73 -26.41
N ARG A 5 6.78 7.53 -26.56
CA ARG A 5 7.18 6.51 -27.56
C ARG A 5 8.63 6.02 -27.42
N ALA A 6 9.18 6.00 -26.21
CA ALA A 6 10.55 5.54 -25.96
C ALA A 6 10.81 4.06 -26.34
N LEU A 7 9.77 3.26 -26.59
CA LEU A 7 9.92 1.85 -26.95
C LEU A 7 10.13 1.61 -28.46
N GLY A 8 9.77 2.57 -29.33
CA GLY A 8 9.90 2.43 -30.79
C GLY A 8 9.39 1.08 -31.32
N ASP A 9 10.24 0.39 -32.07
CA ASP A 9 9.99 -0.92 -32.67
C ASP A 9 10.70 -2.07 -31.91
N ALA A 10 10.97 -1.90 -30.60
CA ALA A 10 11.69 -2.90 -29.82
C ALA A 10 10.95 -4.25 -29.79
N GLU A 11 11.64 -5.32 -30.22
CA GLU A 11 11.10 -6.68 -30.22
C GLU A 11 11.13 -7.35 -28.83
N ALA A 12 11.99 -6.88 -27.93
CA ALA A 12 12.12 -7.39 -26.57
C ALA A 12 12.60 -6.30 -25.59
N ILE A 13 12.20 -6.42 -24.31
CA ILE A 13 12.58 -5.50 -23.24
C ILE A 13 13.15 -6.33 -22.08
N PHE A 14 14.31 -5.91 -21.57
CA PHE A 14 14.96 -6.52 -20.42
C PHE A 14 15.18 -5.48 -19.32
N ALA A 15 15.00 -5.88 -18.07
CA ALA A 15 15.27 -5.08 -16.90
C ALA A 15 15.83 -5.97 -15.79
N MET A 16 16.65 -5.39 -14.92
CA MET A 16 17.22 -6.08 -13.76
C MET A 16 17.16 -5.16 -12.55
N HIS A 17 16.88 -5.75 -11.39
CA HIS A 17 16.98 -5.09 -10.09
C HIS A 17 18.05 -5.81 -9.28
N ILE A 18 18.87 -5.07 -8.55
CA ILE A 18 19.86 -5.67 -7.65
C ILE A 18 19.11 -6.38 -6.52
N GLY A 19 19.36 -7.67 -6.34
CA GLY A 19 18.84 -8.47 -5.25
C GLY A 19 19.93 -8.69 -4.20
N SER A 20 19.84 -7.99 -3.06
CA SER A 20 20.79 -8.13 -1.95
C SER A 20 20.80 -9.52 -1.31
N GLU A 21 19.75 -10.31 -1.55
CA GLU A 21 19.61 -11.67 -1.01
C GLU A 21 20.25 -12.74 -1.90
N LEU A 22 20.76 -12.38 -3.08
CA LEU A 22 21.41 -13.29 -4.01
C LEU A 22 22.94 -13.21 -3.88
N PRO A 23 23.67 -14.34 -3.98
CA PRO A 23 25.13 -14.31 -4.03
C PRO A 23 25.63 -13.47 -5.20
N THR A 24 26.64 -12.63 -4.95
CA THR A 24 27.28 -11.82 -5.99
C THR A 24 27.73 -12.68 -7.17
N GLY A 25 27.44 -12.21 -8.38
CA GLY A 25 27.74 -12.94 -9.62
C GLY A 25 26.64 -13.91 -10.07
N SER A 26 25.54 -14.01 -9.31
CA SER A 26 24.37 -14.83 -9.68
C SER A 26 23.28 -13.99 -10.35
N ILE A 27 22.52 -14.62 -11.25
CA ILE A 27 21.31 -14.04 -11.86
C ILE A 27 20.16 -15.02 -11.62
N ALA A 28 19.02 -14.51 -11.14
CA ALA A 28 17.79 -15.26 -10.95
C ALA A 28 16.73 -14.78 -11.93
N LEU A 29 15.96 -15.71 -12.51
CA LEU A 29 14.91 -15.46 -13.49
C LEU A 29 13.69 -16.30 -13.12
N VAL A 30 12.49 -15.74 -13.35
CA VAL A 30 11.21 -16.44 -13.21
C VAL A 30 10.41 -16.22 -14.48
N SER A 31 9.76 -17.27 -14.96
CA SER A 31 8.79 -17.17 -16.05
C SER A 31 7.43 -16.78 -15.47
N GLY A 32 6.77 -15.78 -16.09
CA GLY A 32 5.49 -15.27 -15.62
C GLY A 32 5.62 -14.10 -14.63
N PRO A 33 4.57 -13.83 -13.82
CA PRO A 33 4.54 -12.70 -12.89
C PRO A 33 5.63 -12.81 -11.81
N LEU A 34 6.48 -11.78 -11.71
CA LEU A 34 7.55 -11.70 -10.72
C LEU A 34 7.22 -10.78 -9.53
N SER A 35 6.41 -9.74 -9.74
CA SER A 35 6.15 -8.71 -8.73
C SER A 35 4.65 -8.42 -8.59
N ALA A 36 4.26 -7.96 -7.40
CA ALA A 36 2.89 -7.56 -7.13
C ALA A 36 2.56 -6.18 -7.73
N ALA A 37 1.32 -6.01 -8.14
CA ALA A 37 0.79 -4.68 -8.42
C ALA A 37 0.68 -3.88 -7.11
N VAL A 38 0.94 -2.57 -7.18
CA VAL A 38 0.88 -1.67 -6.03
C VAL A 38 -0.05 -0.50 -6.36
N SER A 39 -0.85 -0.09 -5.38
CA SER A 39 -1.71 1.09 -5.46
C SER A 39 -1.70 1.82 -4.12
N PHE A 40 -1.94 3.14 -4.17
CA PHE A 40 -1.92 4.00 -2.99
C PHE A 40 -3.24 4.74 -2.87
N PHE A 41 -3.69 4.97 -1.64
CA PHE A 41 -4.85 5.79 -1.34
C PHE A 41 -4.56 6.70 -0.14
N LYS A 42 -5.32 7.80 -0.03
CA LYS A 42 -5.24 8.74 1.08
C LYS A 42 -6.64 8.99 1.61
N VAL A 43 -6.80 8.90 2.93
CA VAL A 43 -8.06 9.18 3.62
C VAL A 43 -7.84 10.34 4.58
N LYS A 44 -8.78 11.29 4.58
CA LYS A 44 -8.86 12.35 5.58
C LYS A 44 -10.04 12.06 6.51
N ILE A 45 -9.76 11.90 7.79
CA ILE A 45 -10.78 11.72 8.83
C ILE A 45 -10.89 13.03 9.59
N GLU A 46 -12.05 13.69 9.49
CA GLU A 46 -12.32 14.97 10.14
C GLU A 46 -13.21 14.77 11.36
N GLY A 47 -12.79 15.34 12.48
CA GLY A 47 -13.54 15.35 13.73
C GLY A 47 -13.90 16.76 14.16
N LYS A 48 -14.34 16.88 15.40
CA LYS A 48 -14.68 18.15 16.06
C LYS A 48 -13.94 18.22 17.38
N GLY A 49 -13.00 19.17 17.49
CA GLY A 49 -12.26 19.42 18.73
C GLY A 49 -13.14 19.99 19.86
N GLY A 50 -12.59 20.00 21.07
CA GLY A 50 -13.21 20.60 22.25
C GLY A 50 -12.41 20.27 23.50
N HIS A 51 -12.96 20.54 24.68
CA HIS A 51 -12.27 20.26 25.94
C HIS A 51 -12.14 18.74 26.13
N ALA A 52 -10.92 18.24 26.37
CA ALA A 52 -10.66 16.80 26.54
C ALA A 52 -11.47 16.15 27.68
N ALA A 53 -11.89 16.91 28.69
CA ALA A 53 -12.72 16.44 29.80
C ALA A 53 -14.23 16.40 29.46
N GLN A 54 -14.63 16.88 28.28
CA GLN A 54 -16.02 16.92 27.82
C GLN A 54 -16.18 16.22 26.45
N PRO A 55 -15.86 14.93 26.35
CA PRO A 55 -15.84 14.21 25.07
C PRO A 55 -17.22 14.13 24.39
N HIS A 56 -18.31 14.27 25.14
CA HIS A 56 -19.67 14.29 24.59
C HIS A 56 -19.97 15.53 23.73
N PHE A 57 -19.12 16.56 23.75
CA PHE A 57 -19.21 17.71 22.84
C PHE A 57 -18.23 17.63 21.65
N THR A 58 -17.36 16.61 21.62
CA THR A 58 -16.33 16.40 20.61
C THR A 58 -16.67 15.24 19.67
N VAL A 59 -15.99 15.20 18.53
CA VAL A 59 -15.95 14.03 17.64
C VAL A 59 -14.49 13.71 17.46
N ASP A 60 -14.03 12.64 18.11
CA ASP A 60 -12.60 12.30 18.16
C ASP A 60 -12.16 11.57 16.87
N PRO A 61 -11.35 12.22 16.00
CA PRO A 61 -10.89 11.60 14.77
C PRO A 61 -9.84 10.52 15.01
N ILE A 62 -9.14 10.51 16.15
CA ILE A 62 -8.13 9.50 16.50
C ILE A 62 -8.84 8.17 16.74
N VAL A 63 -9.89 8.17 17.58
CA VAL A 63 -10.68 6.96 17.84
C VAL A 63 -11.31 6.43 16.55
N ALA A 64 -11.90 7.31 15.73
CA ALA A 64 -12.46 6.93 14.44
C ALA A 64 -11.41 6.30 13.50
N ALA A 65 -10.22 6.89 13.44
CA ALA A 65 -9.11 6.38 12.63
C ALA A 65 -8.62 5.00 13.12
N SER A 66 -8.54 4.77 14.43
CA SER A 66 -8.16 3.47 14.99
C SER A 66 -9.15 2.38 14.58
N PHE A 67 -10.46 2.64 14.66
CA PHE A 67 -11.47 1.69 14.21
C PHE A 67 -11.39 1.44 12.69
N ALA A 68 -11.16 2.48 11.89
CA ALA A 68 -10.99 2.33 10.45
C ALA A 68 -9.80 1.40 10.11
N VAL A 69 -8.65 1.58 10.77
CA VAL A 69 -7.49 0.69 10.56
C VAL A 69 -7.84 -0.76 10.90
N LEU A 70 -8.48 -1.02 12.04
CA LEU A 70 -8.86 -2.37 12.44
C LEU A 70 -9.86 -3.01 11.46
N ALA A 71 -10.83 -2.23 10.98
CA ALA A 71 -11.79 -2.69 9.98
C ALA A 71 -11.09 -3.05 8.65
N LEU A 72 -10.16 -2.21 8.19
CA LEU A 72 -9.47 -2.42 6.92
C LEU A 72 -8.58 -3.68 6.94
N GLN A 73 -8.04 -4.10 8.11
CA GLN A 73 -7.33 -5.38 8.23
C GLN A 73 -8.18 -6.60 7.84
N GLN A 74 -9.50 -6.48 7.88
CA GLN A 74 -10.41 -7.57 7.50
C GLN A 74 -10.41 -7.84 6.00
N LEU A 75 -10.10 -6.84 5.17
CA LEU A 75 -10.03 -7.01 3.72
C LEU A 75 -9.03 -8.11 3.35
N ILE A 76 -7.83 -8.07 3.91
CA ILE A 76 -6.80 -9.09 3.64
C ILE A 76 -7.09 -10.38 4.39
N SER A 77 -7.49 -10.28 5.66
CA SER A 77 -7.58 -11.47 6.51
C SER A 77 -8.84 -12.31 6.26
N ARG A 78 -9.95 -11.72 5.80
CA ARG A 78 -11.27 -12.37 5.68
C ARG A 78 -11.91 -12.28 4.30
N GLU A 79 -11.63 -11.24 3.50
CA GLU A 79 -12.29 -11.03 2.20
C GLU A 79 -11.44 -11.46 1.00
N ALA A 80 -10.11 -11.39 1.10
CA ALA A 80 -9.21 -11.82 0.04
C ALA A 80 -9.19 -13.36 -0.09
N ASP A 81 -9.11 -13.85 -1.33
CA ASP A 81 -8.88 -15.27 -1.59
C ASP A 81 -7.53 -15.68 -0.99
N PRO A 82 -7.48 -16.67 -0.09
CA PRO A 82 -6.24 -17.10 0.55
C PRO A 82 -5.21 -17.69 -0.42
N LEU A 83 -5.61 -18.09 -1.63
CA LEU A 83 -4.69 -18.54 -2.68
C LEU A 83 -4.03 -17.39 -3.42
N HIS A 84 -4.52 -16.15 -3.25
CA HIS A 84 -3.95 -14.96 -3.85
C HIS A 84 -3.14 -14.17 -2.83
N SER A 85 -1.92 -13.76 -3.22
CA SER A 85 -1.10 -12.89 -2.38
C SER A 85 -1.63 -11.46 -2.43
N ALA A 86 -2.04 -10.92 -1.28
CA ALA A 86 -2.48 -9.55 -1.13
C ALA A 86 -1.89 -8.94 0.15
N VAL A 87 -1.52 -7.67 0.08
CA VAL A 87 -0.96 -6.91 1.22
C VAL A 87 -1.65 -5.56 1.28
N CYS A 88 -2.04 -5.14 2.49
CA CYS A 88 -2.50 -3.78 2.73
C CYS A 88 -1.73 -3.18 3.90
N PHE A 89 -1.03 -2.08 3.63
CA PHE A 89 -0.23 -1.35 4.60
C PHE A 89 -0.86 0.02 4.85
N TYR A 90 -0.88 0.44 6.13
CA TYR A 90 -1.50 1.68 6.56
C TYR A 90 -0.48 2.55 7.28
N PHE A 91 -0.42 3.82 6.93
CA PHE A 91 0.37 4.82 7.63
C PHE A 91 -0.53 5.94 8.11
N LEU A 92 -0.62 6.11 9.43
CA LEU A 92 -1.40 7.16 10.07
C LEU A 92 -0.52 8.38 10.30
N VAL A 93 -0.93 9.52 9.74
CA VAL A 93 -0.30 10.80 9.97
C VAL A 93 -1.32 11.75 10.58
N HIS A 94 -1.03 12.23 11.77
CA HIS A 94 -1.79 13.29 12.41
C HIS A 94 -1.09 14.64 12.14
N TYR A 95 -1.86 15.61 11.65
CA TYR A 95 -1.42 17.00 11.53
C TYR A 95 -2.23 17.86 12.51
N PRO A 96 -1.59 18.84 13.18
CA PRO A 96 -2.25 19.73 14.14
C PRO A 96 -3.24 20.70 13.49
#